data_AF-A0A4U0UI24-F1
#
_entry.id   AF-A0A4U0UI24-F1
#
_cell.length_a   1.000
_cell.length_b   1.000
_cell.length_c   1.000
_cell.angle_alpha   90.00
_cell.angle_beta   90.00
_cell.angle_gamma   90.00
#
_symmetry.space_group_name_H-M   'P 1'
#
loop_
_entity.id
_entity.type
_entity.pdbx_description
1 polymer ?
#
loop_
_entity_poly.entity_id
_entity_poly.type
_entity_poly.pdbx_seq_one_letter_code
_entity_poly.pdbx_strand_id
1 'polypeptide(L)' 'MVQSSVLGFPRMGRLRDLKKANEAYWGGKLSRDDLLAEGKRLRQEHWKIQKDAGVDIIPSNDFAFYDHVLDHIQMFNV' A
#
# COMPACT_ATOMS: atom_id res chain seq x y z
N MET A 1 -13.11 22.40 16.33
CA MET A 1 -12.00 21.50 16.72
C MET A 1 -11.10 21.35 15.51
N VAL A 2 -9.78 21.48 15.67
CA VAL A 2 -8.83 21.37 14.55
C VAL A 2 -8.62 19.89 14.22
N GLN A 3 -8.57 19.53 12.93
CA GLN A 3 -8.36 18.15 12.47
C GLN A 3 -6.93 17.93 11.99
N SER A 4 -6.46 16.70 12.13
CA SER A 4 -5.20 16.18 11.62
C SER A 4 -5.41 15.43 10.29
N SER A 5 -4.40 15.44 9.42
CA SER A 5 -4.47 14.76 8.12
C SER A 5 -3.12 14.17 7.74
N VAL A 6 -3.15 12.98 7.13
CA VAL A 6 -2.00 12.36 6.47
C VAL A 6 -2.30 12.27 4.97
N LEU A 7 -1.35 12.66 4.12
CA LEU A 7 -1.53 12.68 2.66
C LEU A 7 -1.14 11.37 1.97
N GLY A 8 -0.35 10.54 2.65
CA GLY A 8 0.08 9.23 2.19
C GLY A 8 0.94 8.52 3.24
N PHE A 9 1.00 7.20 3.20
CA PHE A 9 1.73 6.38 4.16
C PHE A 9 2.77 5.49 3.48
N PRO A 10 3.97 5.30 4.07
CA PRO A 10 5.00 4.43 3.48
C PRO A 10 4.50 3.00 3.28
N ARG A 11 4.40 2.57 2.02
CA ARG A 11 3.78 1.30 1.62
C ARG A 11 4.65 0.04 1.80
N MET A 12 5.92 0.20 2.16
CA MET A 12 6.91 -0.90 2.15
C MET A 12 6.66 -1.97 3.21
N GLY A 13 5.87 -1.69 4.24
CA GLY A 13 5.72 -2.55 5.41
C GLY A 13 6.94 -2.49 6.34
N ARG A 14 6.74 -2.92 7.59
CA ARG A 14 7.73 -2.82 8.67
C ARG A 14 9.06 -3.50 8.33
N LEU A 15 9.04 -4.59 7.58
CA LEU A 15 10.24 -5.40 7.26
C LEU A 15 10.53 -5.46 5.75
N ARG A 16 10.15 -4.40 5.01
CA ARG A 16 10.20 -4.34 3.55
C ARG A 16 9.37 -5.47 2.92
N ASP A 17 8.21 -5.74 3.49
CA ASP A 17 7.32 -6.84 3.13
C ASP A 17 6.88 -6.74 1.66
N LEU A 18 6.52 -5.52 1.21
CA LEU A 18 6.13 -5.29 -0.19
C LEU A 18 7.26 -5.60 -1.17
N LYS A 19 8.51 -5.24 -0.85
CA LYS A 19 9.68 -5.57 -1.67
C LYS A 19 9.81 -7.09 -1.84
N LYS A 20 9.75 -7.82 -0.73
CA LYS A 20 9.90 -9.29 -0.73
C LYS A 20 8.79 -9.95 -1.55
N ALA A 21 7.55 -9.47 -1.40
CA ALA A 21 6.41 -9.99 -2.13
C ALA A 21 6.53 -9.72 -3.65
N ASN A 22 6.88 -8.50 -4.04
CA ASN A 22 7.10 -8.14 -5.44
C ASN A 22 8.22 -8.97 -6.07
N GLU A 23 9.38 -9.06 -5.41
CA GLU A 23 10.52 -9.83 -5.91
C GLU A 23 10.23 -11.33 -5.99
N ALA A 24 9.47 -11.87 -5.03
CA ALA A 24 9.03 -13.25 -5.08
C ALA A 24 8.04 -13.50 -6.23
N TYR A 25 7.10 -12.57 -6.48
CA TYR A 25 6.18 -12.66 -7.61
C TYR A 25 6.92 -12.58 -8.96
N TRP A 26 7.80 -11.60 -9.13
CA TRP A 26 8.63 -11.47 -10.34
C TRP A 26 9.54 -12.68 -10.56
N GLY A 27 10.03 -13.29 -9.47
CA GLY A 27 10.82 -14.51 -9.51
C GLY A 27 10.02 -15.81 -9.67
N GLY A 28 8.69 -15.74 -9.84
CA GLY A 28 7.82 -16.91 -9.99
C GLY A 28 7.65 -17.76 -8.72
N LYS A 29 7.98 -17.21 -7.55
CA LYS A 29 7.94 -17.89 -6.24
C LYS A 29 6.68 -17.54 -5.42
N LEU A 30 5.87 -16.59 -5.89
CA LEU A 30 4.65 -16.14 -5.25
C LEU A 30 3.54 -16.09 -6.31
N SER A 31 2.34 -16.56 -5.97
CA SER A 31 1.20 -16.43 -6.88
C SER A 31 0.71 -14.99 -6.95
N ARG A 32 -0.05 -14.66 -8.00
CA ARG A 32 -0.73 -13.36 -8.08
C ARG A 32 -1.67 -13.14 -6.91
N ASP A 33 -2.41 -14.18 -6.51
CA ASP A 33 -3.39 -14.07 -5.43
C ASP A 33 -2.72 -13.82 -4.08
N ASP A 34 -1.57 -14.45 -3.83
CA ASP A 34 -0.77 -14.22 -2.64
C ASP A 34 -0.15 -12.80 -2.62
N LEU A 35 0.30 -12.29 -3.78
CA LEU A 35 0.76 -10.90 -3.90
C LEU A 35 -0.37 -9.91 -3.56
N LEU A 36 -1.57 -10.15 -4.08
CA LEU A 36 -2.74 -9.31 -3.81
C LEU A 36 -3.18 -9.40 -2.34
N ALA A 37 -3.11 -10.59 -1.74
CA ALA A 37 -3.38 -10.80 -0.32
C ALA A 37 -2.38 -10.04 0.57
N GLU A 38 -1.10 -10.06 0.23
CA GLU A 38 -0.07 -9.31 0.96
C GLU A 38 -0.27 -7.80 0.84
N GLY A 39 -0.61 -7.29 -0.36
CA GLY A 39 -0.98 -5.89 -0.54
C GLY A 39 -2.21 -5.50 0.29
N LYS A 40 -3.21 -6.38 0.40
CA LYS A 40 -4.38 -6.17 1.26
C LYS A 40 -4.00 -6.11 2.74
N ARG A 41 -3.16 -7.04 3.20
CA ARG A 41 -2.66 -7.10 4.58
C ARG A 41 -1.93 -5.80 4.95
N LEU A 42 -1.05 -5.32 4.09
CA LEU A 42 -0.29 -4.08 4.29
C LEU A 42 -1.20 -2.84 4.39
N ARG A 43 -2.16 -2.69 3.47
CA ARG A 43 -3.12 -1.56 3.55
C ARG A 43 -3.91 -1.57 4.86
N GLN A 44 -4.39 -2.74 5.29
CA GLN A 44 -5.10 -2.88 6.56
C GLN A 44 -4.22 -2.51 7.77
N GLU A 45 -2.96 -2.95 7.80
CA GLU A 45 -2.00 -2.62 8.85
C GLU A 45 -1.74 -1.10 8.89
N HIS A 46 -1.50 -0.47 7.75
CA HIS A 46 -1.21 0.97 7.67
C HIS A 46 -2.41 1.84 8.09
N TRP A 47 -3.63 1.47 7.70
CA TRP A 47 -4.84 2.17 8.17
C TRP A 47 -5.03 2.00 9.68
N LYS A 48 -4.77 0.80 10.21
CA LYS A 48 -4.86 0.55 11.64
C LYS A 48 -3.85 1.40 12.42
N ILE A 49 -2.61 1.49 11.96
CA ILE A 49 -1.58 2.34 12.57
C ILE A 49 -2.04 3.79 12.66
N GLN A 50 -2.54 4.35 11.55
CA GLN A 50 -2.98 5.75 11.51
C GLN A 50 -4.23 5.99 12.37
N LYS A 51 -5.19 5.06 12.36
CA LYS A 51 -6.38 5.11 13.21
C LYS A 51 -6.01 5.05 14.69
N ASP A 52 -5.15 4.12 15.07
CA ASP A 52 -4.71 3.95 16.46
C ASP A 52 -3.88 5.16 16.94
N ALA A 53 -3.24 5.89 16.02
CA ALA A 53 -2.54 7.15 16.32
C ALA A 53 -3.48 8.37 16.43
N GLY A 54 -4.78 8.21 16.15
CA GLY A 54 -5.78 9.28 16.24
C GLY A 54 -5.82 10.22 15.04
N VAL A 55 -5.34 9.81 13.87
CA VAL A 55 -5.44 10.63 12.64
C VAL A 55 -6.90 10.77 12.21
N ASP A 56 -7.38 12.00 12.00
CA ASP A 56 -8.77 12.26 11.61
C ASP A 56 -9.03 11.93 10.13
N ILE A 57 -8.10 12.32 9.25
CA ILE A 57 -8.20 12.11 7.79
C ILE A 57 -7.08 11.17 7.34
N ILE A 58 -7.46 9.91 7.08
CA ILE A 58 -6.56 8.82 6.68
C ILE A 58 -6.61 8.63 5.16
N PRO A 59 -5.46 8.57 4.47
CA PRO A 59 -5.40 8.45 3.02
C PRO A 59 -5.80 7.06 2.52
N SER A 60 -6.20 7.03 1.26
CA SER A 60 -6.34 5.82 0.45
C SER A 60 -5.80 6.09 -0.95
N ASN A 61 -5.56 5.03 -1.73
CA ASN A 61 -4.94 5.10 -3.07
C ASN A 61 -3.47 5.59 -3.08
N ASP A 62 -2.86 5.77 -1.91
CA ASP A 62 -1.43 6.04 -1.71
C ASP A 62 -0.56 4.78 -1.85
N PHE A 63 -1.16 3.61 -1.60
CA PHE A 63 -0.53 2.31 -1.86
C PHE A 63 -0.45 2.02 -3.37
N ALA A 64 0.72 1.62 -3.85
CA ALA A 64 0.92 1.04 -5.19
C ALA A 64 1.89 -0.14 -5.11
N PHE A 65 1.72 -1.15 -5.97
CA PHE A 65 2.67 -2.26 -6.02
C PHE A 65 4.03 -1.82 -6.57
N TYR A 66 4.07 -0.81 -7.44
CA TYR A 66 5.32 -0.34 -8.04
C TYR A 66 5.45 1.18 -8.05
N ASP A 67 4.51 1.87 -8.66
CA ASP A 67 4.45 3.33 -8.66
C ASP A 67 3.02 3.81 -8.84
N HIS A 68 2.67 4.85 -8.10
CA HIS A 68 1.33 5.42 -8.10
C HIS A 68 1.02 6.20 -9.38
N VAL A 69 2.01 6.82 -10.05
CA VAL A 69 1.77 7.47 -11.35
C VAL A 69 1.52 6.40 -12.42
N LEU A 70 2.30 5.30 -12.40
CA LEU A 70 2.03 4.15 -13.25
C LEU A 70 0.62 3.57 -13.05
N ASP A 71 0.15 3.48 -11.80
CA ASP A 71 -1.23 3.04 -11.53
C ASP A 71 -2.27 3.97 -12.19
N HIS A 72 -2.03 5.29 -12.22
CA HIS A 72 -2.91 6.24 -12.91
C HIS A 72 -2.84 6.08 -14.44
N ILE A 73 -1.64 5.91 -15.00
CA ILE A 73 -1.44 5.64 -16.44
C ILE A 73 -2.26 4.40 -16.85
N GLN A 74 -2.12 3.31 -16.09
CA GLN A 74 -2.87 2.07 -16.31
C GLN A 74 -4.39 2.27 -16.16
N MET A 75 -4.82 3.01 -15.14
CA MET A 75 -6.24 3.26 -14.86
C MET A 75 -6.91 4.09 -15.95
N PHE A 76 -6.21 5.08 -16.49
CA PHE A 76 -6.74 5.97 -17.52
C PHE A 76 -6.44 5.53 -18.94
N ASN A 77 -5.74 4.40 -19.11
CA ASN A 77 -5.36 3.85 -20.41
C ASN A 77 -4.60 4.87 -21.28
N VAL A 78 -3.55 5.46 -20.70
CA VAL A 78 -2.67 6.47 -21.32
C VAL A 78 -1.29 5.90 -21.64
#